data_AF-P25670-F1
#
_entry.id   AF-P25670-F1
#
_cell.length_a   1.000
_cell.length_b   1.000
_cell.length_c   1.000
_cell.angle_alpha   90.00
_cell.angle_beta   90.00
_cell.angle_gamma   90.00
#
_symmetry.space_group_name_H-M   'P 1'
#
loop_
_entity.id
_entity.type
_entity.pdbx_description
1 polymer ?
#
loop_
_entity_poly.entity_id
_entity_poly.type
_entity_poly.pdbx_seq_one_letter_code
_entity_poly.pdbx_strand_id
1 'polypeptide(L)' 'RICYIAPYDHKTCAAGENICYLKAWCDAWCSSRGKKLEFGCAATCPTVKPGVDISCCDTDNCNPHPKL' A
#
# COMPACT_ATOMS: atom_id res chain seq x y z
N ARG A 1 7.86 9.96 -8.06
CA ARG A 1 6.92 8.82 -7.98
C ARG A 1 5.59 9.34 -7.46
N ILE A 2 4.47 8.88 -8.01
CA ILE A 2 3.13 9.14 -7.46
C ILE A 2 2.57 7.79 -6.98
N CYS A 3 2.08 7.73 -5.75
CA CYS A 3 1.48 6.52 -5.18
C CYS A 3 0.15 6.84 -4.53
N TYR A 4 -0.75 5.86 -4.50
CA TYR A 4 -1.91 5.92 -3.63
C TYR A 4 -1.48 5.95 -2.17
N ILE A 5 -2.19 6.73 -1.37
CA ILE A 5 -2.12 6.79 0.10
C ILE A 5 -3.45 6.45 0.76
N ALA A 6 -4.53 6.47 -0.03
CA ALA A 6 -5.85 5.98 0.30
C ALA A 6 -6.50 5.43 -0.98
N PRO A 7 -7.70 4.83 -0.93
CA PRO A 7 -8.30 4.19 -2.10
C PRO A 7 -8.47 5.09 -3.33
N TYR A 8 -8.67 6.40 -3.12
CA TYR A 8 -8.84 7.38 -4.20
C TYR A 8 -7.86 8.55 -4.14
N ASP A 9 -7.05 8.62 -3.07
CA ASP A 9 -6.10 9.71 -2.87
C ASP A 9 -4.69 9.24 -3.21
N HIS A 10 -4.00 10.04 -4.01
CA HIS A 10 -2.60 9.86 -4.33
C HIS A 10 -1.76 11.04 -3.88
N LYS A 11 -0.45 10.82 -3.71
CA LYS A 11 0.51 11.89 -3.49
C LYS A 11 1.77 11.67 -4.30
N THR A 12 2.45 12.78 -4.59
CA THR A 12 3.85 12.74 -5.01
C THR A 12 4.71 12.31 -3.81
N CYS A 13 5.46 11.23 -3.97
CA CYS A 13 6.37 10.71 -2.97
C CYS A 13 7.60 11.62 -2.78
N ALA A 14 8.25 11.50 -1.62
CA ALA A 14 9.46 12.25 -1.35
C ALA A 14 10.62 11.79 -2.26
N ALA A 15 11.67 12.62 -2.35
CA ALA A 15 12.86 12.25 -3.10
C ALA A 15 13.47 10.96 -2.52
N GLY A 16 13.80 10.00 -3.39
CA GLY A 16 14.30 8.68 -3.00
C GLY A 16 13.23 7.63 -2.75
N GLU A 17 11.96 8.00 -2.57
CA GLU A 17 10.85 7.07 -2.44
C GLU A 17 10.31 6.67 -3.83
N ASN A 18 10.96 5.71 -4.47
CA ASN A 18 10.65 5.30 -5.84
C ASN A 18 9.68 4.11 -5.93
N ILE A 19 9.30 3.52 -4.80
CA ILE A 19 8.42 2.34 -4.71
C ILE A 19 7.09 2.75 -4.09
N CYS A 20 6.00 2.32 -4.71
CA CYS A 20 4.68 2.31 -4.08
C CYS A 20 4.47 0.97 -3.39
N TYR A 21 3.81 0.97 -2.22
CA TYR A 21 3.42 -0.26 -1.55
C TYR A 21 1.94 -0.27 -1.17
N LEU A 22 1.40 -1.47 -1.07
CA LEU A 22 0.11 -1.78 -0.48
C LEU A 22 0.32 -2.94 0.49
N LYS A 23 0.03 -2.70 1.77
CA LYS A 23 -0.06 -3.76 2.78
C LYS A 23 -1.51 -4.10 3.03
N ALA A 24 -1.79 -5.39 3.21
CA ALA A 24 -3.10 -5.88 3.57
C ALA A 24 -3.00 -6.88 4.73
N TRP A 25 -3.79 -6.71 5.79
CA TRP A 25 -3.80 -7.65 6.90
C TRP A 25 -5.15 -7.72 7.60
N CYS A 26 -5.36 -8.78 8.36
CA CYS A 26 -6.59 -8.99 9.12
C CYS A 26 -6.44 -8.33 10.50
N ASP A 27 -7.24 -7.31 10.80
CA ASP A 27 -7.33 -6.72 12.14
C ASP A 27 -8.54 -7.26 12.92
N ALA A 28 -8.84 -6.69 14.10
CA ALA A 28 -9.95 -7.12 14.95
C ALA A 28 -11.34 -7.04 14.28
N TRP A 29 -11.48 -6.26 13.20
CA TRP A 29 -12.75 -6.04 12.49
C TRP A 29 -12.77 -6.72 11.12
N CYS A 30 -11.75 -7.52 10.80
CA CYS A 30 -11.57 -8.14 9.50
C CYS A 30 -12.76 -9.00 9.05
N SER A 31 -13.45 -9.66 9.99
CA SER A 31 -14.68 -10.43 9.70
C SER A 31 -15.84 -9.56 9.20
N SER A 32 -15.89 -8.28 9.59
CA SER A 32 -16.98 -7.35 9.26
C SER A 32 -16.60 -6.31 8.19
N ARG A 33 -15.33 -5.89 8.16
CA ARG A 33 -14.81 -4.81 7.31
C ARG A 33 -13.86 -5.30 6.21
N GLY A 34 -13.46 -6.56 6.24
CA GLY A 34 -12.40 -7.10 5.39
C GLY A 34 -11.01 -6.70 5.87
N LYS A 35 -9.98 -7.05 5.09
CA LYS A 35 -8.58 -6.74 5.42
C LYS A 35 -8.38 -5.23 5.52
N LYS A 36 -7.63 -4.81 6.54
CA LYS A 36 -7.10 -3.46 6.65
C LYS A 36 -6.06 -3.26 5.56
N LEU A 37 -6.11 -2.09 4.92
CA LEU A 37 -5.20 -1.71 3.85
C LEU A 37 -4.38 -0.49 4.27
N GLU A 38 -3.09 -0.50 3.95
CA GLU A 38 -2.17 0.62 4.13
C GLU A 38 -1.42 0.85 2.84
N PHE A 39 -1.52 2.06 2.32
CA PHE A 39 -0.90 2.48 1.07
C PHE A 39 0.21 3.48 1.37
N GLY A 40 1.26 3.50 0.54
CA GLY A 40 2.26 4.53 0.69
C GLY A 40 3.42 4.46 -0.27
N CYS A 41 4.37 5.35 -0.02
CA CYS A 41 5.63 5.48 -0.71
C CYS A 41 6.75 4.89 0.16
N ALA A 42 7.75 4.28 -0.45
CA ALA A 42 8.95 3.82 0.23
C ALA A 42 10.17 3.89 -0.70
N ALA A 43 11.37 3.96 -0.11
CA ALA A 43 12.61 3.84 -0.86
C ALA A 43 12.87 2.39 -1.31
N THR A 44 12.47 1.42 -0.49
CA THR A 44 12.55 -0.02 -0.75
C THR A 44 11.25 -0.70 -0.35
N CYS A 45 10.96 -1.88 -0.90
CA CYS A 45 9.77 -2.63 -0.52
C CYS A 45 9.86 -3.03 0.97
N PRO A 46 8.92 -2.59 1.84
CA PRO A 46 8.99 -2.87 3.27
C PRO A 46 8.97 -4.37 3.59
N THR A 47 9.78 -4.80 4.56
CA THR A 47 9.64 -6.15 5.14
C THR A 47 8.45 -6.18 6.10
N VAL A 48 7.60 -7.18 5.98
CA VAL A 48 6.37 -7.31 6.78
C VAL A 48 6.39 -8.57 7.66
N LYS A 49 5.57 -8.55 8.71
CA LYS A 49 5.39 -9.69 9.62
C LYS A 49 4.50 -10.76 8.97
N PRO A 50 4.58 -12.03 9.41
CA PRO A 50 3.62 -13.05 9.00
C PRO A 50 2.17 -12.59 9.23
N GLY A 51 1.30 -12.87 8.26
CA GLY A 51 -0.10 -12.44 8.27
C GLY A 51 -0.36 -11.05 7.69
N VAL A 52 0.68 -10.33 7.27
CA VAL A 52 0.58 -9.11 6.47
C VAL A 52 1.03 -9.44 5.05
N ASP A 53 0.12 -9.29 4.09
CA ASP A 53 0.44 -9.34 2.67
C ASP A 53 1.04 -8.00 2.26
N ILE A 54 2.08 -8.01 1.44
CA ILE A 54 2.64 -6.79 0.85
C ILE A 54 2.79 -6.94 -0.65
N SER A 55 2.42 -5.89 -1.37
CA SER A 55 2.68 -5.71 -2.80
C SER A 55 3.44 -4.41 -2.99
N CYS A 56 4.46 -4.45 -3.84
CA CYS A 56 5.31 -3.32 -4.15
C CYS A 56 5.49 -3.20 -5.66
N CYS A 57 5.59 -1.97 -6.14
CA CYS A 57 5.72 -1.67 -7.56
C CYS A 57 6.40 -0.32 -7.76
N ASP A 58 6.94 -0.09 -8.96
CA ASP A 58 7.84 1.01 -9.30
C ASP A 58 7.33 1.84 -10.48
N THR A 59 6.02 1.85 -10.72
CA THR A 59 5.35 2.75 -11.67
C THR A 59 4.41 3.71 -10.93
N ASP A 60 3.99 4.80 -11.57
CA ASP A 60 3.09 5.74 -10.90
C ASP A 60 1.69 5.13 -10.74
N ASN A 61 1.07 5.34 -9.58
CA ASN A 61 -0.27 4.85 -9.22
C ASN A 61 -0.42 3.33 -9.38
N CYS A 62 0.65 2.57 -9.17
CA CYS A 62 0.68 1.12 -9.40
C CYS A 62 0.17 0.29 -8.20
N ASN A 63 -0.15 0.94 -7.08
CA ASN A 63 -0.67 0.32 -5.86
C ASN A 63 -2.18 0.59 -5.65
N PRO A 64 -3.07 0.28 -6.61
CA PRO A 64 -4.49 0.60 -6.49
C PRO A 64 -5.17 -0.20 -5.37
N HIS A 65 -6.33 0.27 -4.94
CA HIS A 65 -7.17 -0.49 -4.01
C HIS A 65 -7.66 -1.79 -4.68
N PRO A 66 -7.59 -2.98 -4.05
CA PRO A 66 -7.92 -4.27 -4.69
C PRO A 66 -9.37 -4.45 -5.17
N LYS A 67 -10.27 -3.53 -4.83
CA LYS A 67 -11.68 -3.54 -5.24
C LYS A 67 -12.04 -2.42 -6.21
N LEU A 68 -11.04 -1.67 -6.69
CA LEU A 68 -11.18 -0.66 -7.73
C LEU A 68 -10.51 -1.16 -9.00
#